data_AF-D6XAN4-F1
#
_entry.id   AF-D6XAN4-F1
#
_cell.length_a   1.000
_cell.length_b   1.000
_cell.length_c   1.000
_cell.angle_alpha   90.00
_cell.angle_beta   90.00
_cell.angle_gamma   90.00
#
_symmetry.space_group_name_H-M   'P 1'
#
loop_
_entity.id
_entity.type
_entity.pdbx_description
1 polymer ?
#
loop_
_entity_poly.entity_id
_entity_poly.type
_entity_poly.pdbx_seq_one_letter_code
_entity_poly.pdbx_strand_id
1 'polypeptide(L)'
;MAEISDGAVTFDSNADAAQYGAKHWNDYAESLPDEQKAAVHDYTGPEHHRINGFLREGEGGYYDSPQVRRHVEQLDKALAGNALPEDVVVRRGTGLEHYLEKMRSAHPADMIGKKFTDDAYMSTSLGDAVFTNKDAVLHLRVAEGTPGLYVEKVGRYGADERELLLGRGNEYTVTEAFKDANGQWQIYGKIHR
;
A
#
# COMPACT_ATOMS: atom_id res chain seq x y z
N MET A 1 -9.15 -12.51 -11.42
CA MET A 1 -7.91 -12.11 -12.16
C MET A 1 -8.21 -11.05 -13.24
N ALA A 2 -8.92 -11.39 -14.33
CA ALA A 2 -9.10 -10.49 -15.49
C ALA A 2 -9.66 -9.09 -15.14
N GLU A 3 -10.52 -8.99 -14.13
CA GLU A 3 -11.23 -7.75 -13.80
C GLU A 3 -10.35 -6.63 -13.25
N ILE A 4 -9.24 -6.97 -12.55
CA ILE A 4 -8.31 -5.96 -12.03
C ILE A 4 -7.09 -5.78 -12.93
N SER A 5 -6.78 -6.76 -13.77
CA SER A 5 -5.60 -6.75 -14.64
C SER A 5 -5.87 -6.17 -16.03
N ASP A 6 -7.13 -6.08 -16.46
CA ASP A 6 -7.45 -5.56 -17.80
C ASP A 6 -7.03 -4.09 -17.95
N GLY A 7 -6.06 -3.86 -18.85
CA GLY A 7 -5.45 -2.55 -19.09
C GLY A 7 -4.56 -2.02 -17.95
N ALA A 8 -4.27 -2.82 -16.93
CA ALA A 8 -3.37 -2.46 -15.83
C ALA A 8 -2.05 -3.23 -15.94
N VAL A 9 -0.96 -2.63 -15.46
CA VAL A 9 0.34 -3.29 -15.36
C VAL A 9 0.27 -4.42 -14.35
N THR A 10 0.63 -5.61 -14.82
CA THR A 10 0.92 -6.80 -14.02
C THR A 10 2.30 -7.31 -14.39
N PHE A 11 2.92 -8.12 -13.52
CA PHE A 11 4.29 -8.57 -13.71
C PHE A 11 4.35 -10.09 -13.81
N ASP A 12 5.04 -10.58 -14.84
CA ASP A 12 5.29 -12.01 -15.05
C ASP A 12 6.38 -12.54 -14.10
N SER A 13 7.22 -11.65 -13.57
CA SER A 13 8.26 -11.97 -12.59
C SER A 13 8.54 -10.83 -11.62
N ASN A 14 9.14 -11.18 -10.48
CA ASN A 14 9.65 -10.19 -9.52
C ASN A 14 10.77 -9.33 -10.08
N ALA A 15 11.53 -9.84 -11.07
CA ALA A 15 12.56 -9.07 -11.75
C ALA A 15 11.93 -7.96 -12.60
N ASP A 16 10.85 -8.27 -13.34
CA ASP A 16 10.13 -7.28 -14.15
C ASP A 16 9.46 -6.22 -13.26
N ALA A 17 8.89 -6.65 -12.12
CA ALA A 17 8.34 -5.74 -11.11
C ALA A 17 9.39 -4.77 -10.55
N ALA A 18 10.57 -5.28 -10.19
CA ALA A 18 11.66 -4.45 -9.69
C ALA A 18 12.20 -3.49 -10.77
N GLN A 19 12.35 -3.96 -12.02
CA GLN A 19 12.77 -3.12 -13.14
C GLN A 19 11.76 -2.02 -13.44
N TYR A 20 10.47 -2.32 -13.39
CA TYR A 20 9.41 -1.33 -13.54
C TYR A 20 9.47 -0.27 -12.42
N GLY A 21 9.51 -0.70 -11.16
CA GLY A 21 9.65 0.21 -10.02
C GLY A 21 10.88 1.10 -10.12
N ALA A 22 12.02 0.51 -10.44
CA ALA A 22 13.28 1.22 -10.61
C ALA A 22 13.21 2.28 -11.72
N LYS A 23 12.68 1.90 -12.89
CA LYS A 23 12.55 2.77 -14.06
C LYS A 23 11.69 4.00 -13.77
N HIS A 24 10.62 3.84 -12.99
CA HIS A 24 9.64 4.90 -12.79
C HIS A 24 9.94 5.80 -11.58
N TRP A 25 10.65 5.32 -10.56
CA TRP A 25 10.81 6.08 -9.31
C TRP A 25 12.24 6.23 -8.79
N ASN A 26 13.23 5.43 -9.19
CA ASN A 26 14.54 5.49 -8.52
C ASN A 26 15.21 6.86 -8.66
N ASP A 27 15.27 7.42 -9.86
CA ASP A 27 15.86 8.76 -10.10
C ASP A 27 15.13 9.83 -9.27
N TYR A 28 13.80 9.73 -9.18
CA TYR A 28 12.99 10.63 -8.35
C TYR A 28 13.29 10.45 -6.86
N ALA A 29 13.28 9.22 -6.35
CA ALA A 29 13.54 8.89 -4.96
C ALA A 29 14.94 9.37 -4.51
N GLU A 30 15.94 9.16 -5.36
CA GLU A 30 17.32 9.62 -5.11
C GLU A 30 17.45 11.15 -5.16
N SER A 31 16.57 11.84 -5.89
CA SER A 31 16.54 13.31 -5.94
C SER A 31 15.82 13.97 -4.76
N LEU A 32 15.10 13.19 -3.93
CA LEU A 32 14.34 13.73 -2.81
C LEU A 32 15.25 14.49 -1.81
N PRO A 33 14.76 15.58 -1.19
CA PRO A 33 15.40 16.20 -0.05
C PRO A 33 15.66 15.21 1.08
N ASP A 34 16.75 15.39 1.83
CA ASP A 34 17.16 14.46 2.90
C ASP A 34 16.08 14.24 3.95
N GLU A 35 15.29 15.27 4.28
CA GLU A 35 14.18 15.14 5.24
C GLU A 35 13.06 14.23 4.73
N GLN A 36 12.81 14.22 3.42
CA GLN A 36 11.81 13.35 2.80
C GLN A 36 12.32 11.91 2.72
N LYS A 37 13.60 11.73 2.37
CA LYS A 37 14.26 10.41 2.41
C LYS A 37 14.23 9.82 3.82
N ALA A 38 14.57 10.63 4.83
CA ALA A 38 14.51 10.21 6.24
C ALA A 38 13.09 9.79 6.65
N ALA A 39 12.07 10.57 6.27
CA ALA A 39 10.69 10.24 6.58
C ALA A 39 10.22 8.92 5.92
N VAL A 40 10.60 8.67 4.67
CA VAL A 40 10.33 7.39 3.97
C VAL A 40 11.09 6.24 4.62
N HIS A 41 12.37 6.42 4.92
CA HIS A 41 13.19 5.43 5.61
C HIS A 41 12.60 5.04 6.97
N ASP A 42 12.18 6.02 7.77
CA ASP A 42 11.65 5.78 9.11
C ASP A 42 10.26 5.13 9.05
N TYR A 43 9.41 5.58 8.11
CA TYR A 43 8.11 4.97 7.87
C TYR A 43 8.24 3.50 7.49
N THR A 44 9.10 3.17 6.50
CA THR A 44 9.32 1.78 6.07
C THR A 44 9.94 0.92 7.16
N GLY A 45 10.46 1.52 8.24
CA GLY A 45 10.85 0.85 9.48
C GLY A 45 9.72 0.77 10.52
N PRO A 46 10.03 0.84 11.82
CA PRO A 46 9.04 0.68 12.89
C PRO A 46 8.09 1.87 13.07
N GLU A 47 8.42 3.06 12.54
CA GLU A 47 7.61 4.27 12.78
C GLU A 47 6.27 4.26 12.04
N HIS A 48 6.05 3.37 11.04
CA HIS A 48 4.74 3.23 10.40
C HIS A 48 3.60 3.02 11.41
N HIS A 49 3.85 2.31 12.52
CA HIS A 49 2.82 2.09 13.54
C HIS A 49 2.32 3.39 14.16
N ARG A 50 3.25 4.30 14.49
CA ARG A 50 2.93 5.59 15.11
C ARG A 50 2.31 6.54 14.10
N ILE A 51 2.87 6.59 12.89
CA ILE A 51 2.39 7.45 11.80
C ILE A 51 0.98 7.03 11.37
N ASN A 52 0.77 5.75 11.07
CA ASN A 52 -0.55 5.24 10.66
C ASN A 52 -1.55 5.24 11.83
N GLY A 53 -1.08 5.05 13.06
CA GLY A 53 -1.90 5.21 14.26
C GLY A 53 -2.43 6.63 14.40
N PHE A 54 -1.56 7.64 14.30
CA PHE A 54 -1.96 9.04 14.30
C PHE A 54 -2.96 9.36 13.18
N LEU A 55 -2.73 8.88 11.96
CA LEU A 55 -3.62 9.14 10.83
C LEU A 55 -5.02 8.53 11.01
N ARG A 56 -5.16 7.43 11.77
CA ARG A 56 -6.43 6.76 12.02
C ARG A 56 -7.15 7.26 13.28
N GLU A 57 -6.40 7.75 14.27
CA GLU A 57 -6.95 8.31 15.52
C GLU A 57 -7.29 9.80 15.40
N GLY A 58 -6.52 10.55 14.61
CA GLY A 58 -6.66 11.98 14.42
C GLY A 58 -5.93 12.84 15.47
N GLU A 59 -6.10 14.16 15.34
CA GLU A 59 -5.49 15.14 16.27
C GLU A 59 -6.01 14.97 17.70
N GLY A 60 -5.10 15.11 18.68
CA GLY A 60 -5.38 14.84 20.08
C GLY A 60 -5.36 13.35 20.46
N GLY A 61 -5.12 12.45 19.50
CA GLY A 61 -4.94 11.01 19.72
C GLY A 61 -3.61 10.66 20.41
N TYR A 62 -3.41 9.36 20.69
CA TYR A 62 -2.27 8.86 21.46
C TYR A 62 -0.93 9.11 20.75
N TYR A 63 -0.93 8.99 19.42
CA TYR A 63 0.28 9.13 18.60
C TYR A 63 0.56 10.57 18.15
N ASP A 64 -0.29 11.53 18.50
CA ASP A 64 -0.16 12.91 18.06
C ASP A 64 1.05 13.60 18.71
N SER A 65 2.07 13.87 17.90
CA SER A 65 3.26 14.60 18.31
C SER A 65 3.80 15.46 17.18
N PRO A 66 4.52 16.57 17.48
CA PRO A 66 5.13 17.40 16.44
C PRO A 66 6.03 16.62 15.48
N GLN A 67 6.71 15.59 15.98
CA GLN A 67 7.56 14.72 15.18
C GLN A 67 6.74 13.87 14.20
N VAL A 68 5.63 13.27 14.65
CA VAL A 68 4.74 12.48 13.79
C VAL A 68 4.06 13.37 12.74
N ARG A 69 3.57 14.56 13.12
CA ARG A 69 3.00 15.53 12.18
C ARG A 69 4.01 15.94 11.10
N ARG A 70 5.27 16.17 11.48
CA ARG A 70 6.36 16.46 10.53
C ARG A 70 6.63 15.29 9.59
N HIS A 71 6.61 14.04 10.08
CA HIS A 71 6.77 12.87 9.22
C HIS A 71 5.65 12.77 8.19
N VAL A 72 4.40 12.96 8.61
CA VAL A 72 3.24 12.99 7.69
C VAL A 72 3.42 14.06 6.61
N GLU A 73 3.84 15.28 6.99
CA GLU A 73 4.08 16.35 6.02
C GLU A 73 5.16 15.98 4.99
N GLN A 74 6.26 15.38 5.43
CA GLN A 74 7.36 15.00 4.53
C GLN A 74 7.01 13.80 3.65
N LEU A 75 6.27 12.81 4.17
CA LEU A 75 5.75 11.69 3.40
C LEU A 75 4.75 12.16 2.35
N ASP A 76 3.80 13.03 2.72
CA ASP A 76 2.83 13.58 1.76
C ASP A 76 3.53 14.27 0.58
N LYS A 77 4.60 15.05 0.85
CA LYS A 77 5.41 15.68 -0.20
C LYS A 77 6.16 14.67 -1.06
N ALA A 78 6.78 13.66 -0.43
CA ALA A 78 7.54 12.63 -1.14
C ALA A 78 6.67 11.76 -2.05
N LEU A 79 5.45 11.41 -1.63
CA LEU A 79 4.56 10.55 -2.40
C LEU A 79 3.81 11.31 -3.50
N ALA A 80 3.60 12.62 -3.33
CA ALA A 80 2.87 13.44 -4.30
C ALA A 80 3.70 13.85 -5.52
N GLY A 81 5.04 13.84 -5.45
CA GLY A 81 5.88 14.41 -6.51
C GLY A 81 6.12 13.50 -7.71
N ASN A 82 5.79 12.21 -7.65
CA ASN A 82 5.86 11.30 -8.79
C ASN A 82 4.79 10.21 -8.69
N ALA A 83 3.53 10.62 -8.92
CA ALA A 83 2.38 9.75 -8.88
C ALA A 83 2.48 8.61 -9.92
N LEU A 84 1.65 7.58 -9.75
CA LEU A 84 1.60 6.42 -10.62
C LEU A 84 1.39 6.83 -12.10
N PRO A 85 2.24 6.37 -13.03
CA PRO A 85 2.18 6.79 -14.43
C PRO A 85 1.10 6.07 -15.23
N GLU A 86 0.57 4.96 -14.71
CA GLU A 86 -0.46 4.14 -15.32
C GLU A 86 -1.11 3.27 -14.23
N ASP A 87 -2.22 2.62 -14.56
CA ASP A 87 -2.86 1.66 -13.67
C ASP A 87 -1.93 0.47 -13.39
N VAL A 88 -1.79 0.07 -12.13
CA VAL A 88 -0.93 -1.06 -11.72
C VAL A 88 -1.64 -1.95 -10.71
N VAL A 89 -1.38 -3.25 -10.77
CA VAL A 89 -1.83 -4.18 -9.74
C VAL A 89 -0.73 -4.35 -8.68
N VAL A 90 -1.10 -4.07 -7.43
CA VAL A 90 -0.24 -4.25 -6.26
C VAL A 90 -0.79 -5.33 -5.34
N ARG A 91 0.07 -5.82 -4.44
CA ARG A 91 -0.32 -6.80 -3.42
C ARG A 91 -0.04 -6.33 -2.02
N ARG A 92 -0.88 -6.75 -1.08
CA ARG A 92 -0.70 -6.47 0.35
C ARG A 92 -1.21 -7.63 1.20
N GLY A 93 -0.35 -8.16 2.07
CA GLY A 93 -0.76 -9.06 3.14
C GLY A 93 -1.45 -8.30 4.28
N THR A 94 -2.62 -8.76 4.72
CA THR A 94 -3.39 -8.10 5.79
C THR A 94 -4.07 -9.10 6.73
N GLY A 95 -4.35 -8.66 7.95
CA GLY A 95 -5.26 -9.34 8.85
C GLY A 95 -6.71 -9.06 8.46
N LEU A 96 -7.63 -9.96 8.81
CA LEU A 96 -9.06 -9.81 8.48
C LEU A 96 -9.94 -9.35 9.63
N GLU A 97 -9.46 -9.50 10.88
CA GLU A 97 -10.23 -9.22 12.10
C GLU A 97 -10.92 -7.84 12.08
N HIS A 98 -10.17 -6.77 11.83
CA HIS A 98 -10.71 -5.41 11.86
C HIS A 98 -11.76 -5.15 10.76
N TYR A 99 -11.64 -5.80 9.60
CA TYR A 99 -12.65 -5.70 8.54
C TYR A 99 -13.93 -6.41 8.96
N LEU A 100 -13.80 -7.63 9.48
CA LEU A 100 -14.91 -8.48 9.88
C LEU A 100 -15.69 -7.87 11.04
N GLU A 101 -14.99 -7.33 12.05
CA GLU A 101 -15.60 -6.60 13.16
C GLU A 101 -16.40 -5.38 12.67
N LYS A 102 -15.81 -4.54 11.80
CA LYS A 102 -16.46 -3.34 11.25
C LYS A 102 -17.72 -3.68 10.46
N MET A 103 -17.72 -4.80 9.73
CA MET A 103 -18.87 -5.29 8.98
C MET A 103 -19.89 -6.08 9.82
N ARG A 104 -19.53 -6.45 11.07
CA ARG A 104 -20.28 -7.41 11.89
C ARG A 104 -20.53 -8.73 11.14
N SER A 105 -19.51 -9.22 10.43
CA SER A 105 -19.54 -10.47 9.68
C SER A 105 -18.47 -11.43 10.18
N ALA A 106 -18.70 -12.73 10.01
CA ALA A 106 -17.70 -13.78 10.25
C ALA A 106 -17.07 -14.31 8.95
N HIS A 107 -17.49 -13.82 7.77
CA HIS A 107 -17.13 -14.38 6.48
C HIS A 107 -16.50 -13.33 5.56
N PRO A 108 -15.21 -13.48 5.19
CA PRO A 108 -14.52 -12.54 4.30
C PRO A 108 -15.16 -12.40 2.90
N ALA A 109 -15.94 -13.39 2.45
CA ALA A 109 -16.73 -13.28 1.23
C ALA A 109 -17.76 -12.12 1.28
N ASP A 110 -18.20 -11.71 2.46
CA ASP A 110 -19.14 -10.59 2.65
C ASP A 110 -18.50 -9.22 2.36
N MET A 111 -17.18 -9.18 2.16
CA MET A 111 -16.47 -7.99 1.70
C MET A 111 -16.84 -7.62 0.25
N ILE A 112 -17.30 -8.58 -0.56
CA ILE A 112 -17.62 -8.35 -1.98
C ILE A 112 -18.69 -7.25 -2.12
N GLY A 113 -18.39 -6.26 -2.96
CA GLY A 113 -19.23 -5.08 -3.19
C GLY A 113 -19.18 -4.03 -2.08
N LYS A 114 -18.39 -4.24 -1.02
CA LYS A 114 -18.19 -3.25 0.05
C LYS A 114 -17.04 -2.32 -0.26
N LYS A 115 -17.16 -1.11 0.27
CA LYS A 115 -16.14 -0.08 0.28
C LYS A 115 -15.41 -0.06 1.61
N PHE A 116 -14.10 0.11 1.55
CA PHE A 116 -13.23 0.24 2.70
C PHE A 116 -12.38 1.50 2.56
N THR A 117 -12.17 2.18 3.68
CA THR A 117 -11.35 3.38 3.77
C THR A 117 -10.19 3.13 4.73
N ASP A 118 -9.01 3.65 4.38
CA ASP A 118 -7.87 3.76 5.29
C ASP A 118 -7.28 5.17 5.17
N ASP A 119 -7.39 5.93 6.26
CA ASP A 119 -6.87 7.30 6.35
C ASP A 119 -5.34 7.32 6.42
N ALA A 120 -4.70 6.16 6.59
CA ALA A 120 -3.27 5.98 6.66
C ALA A 120 -2.63 5.68 5.30
N TYR A 121 -1.29 5.69 5.25
CA TYR A 121 -0.54 5.20 4.09
C TYR A 121 -0.70 3.68 3.94
N MET A 122 -0.52 3.18 2.72
CA MET A 122 -0.66 1.75 2.44
C MET A 122 0.60 1.19 1.81
N SER A 123 1.36 0.40 2.59
CA SER A 123 2.48 -0.39 2.07
C SER A 123 1.96 -1.55 1.21
N THR A 124 2.46 -1.63 -0.01
CA THR A 124 2.11 -2.68 -0.98
C THR A 124 3.37 -3.15 -1.69
N SER A 125 3.30 -4.26 -2.41
CA SER A 125 4.41 -4.78 -3.21
C SER A 125 4.01 -4.88 -4.69
N LEU A 126 4.96 -4.57 -5.57
CA LEU A 126 4.89 -4.91 -6.98
C LEU A 126 5.27 -6.37 -7.21
N GLY A 127 4.61 -6.99 -8.19
CA GLY A 127 4.84 -8.39 -8.56
C GLY A 127 4.32 -9.39 -7.52
N ASP A 128 4.98 -10.55 -7.47
CA ASP A 128 4.65 -11.58 -6.50
C ASP A 128 5.24 -11.25 -5.13
N ALA A 129 4.41 -11.37 -4.10
CA ALA A 129 4.80 -11.26 -2.71
C ALA A 129 4.15 -12.38 -1.90
N VAL A 130 4.94 -13.02 -1.03
CA VAL A 130 4.52 -14.14 -0.21
C VAL A 130 4.16 -13.63 1.18
N PHE A 131 2.89 -13.75 1.55
CA PHE A 131 2.37 -13.26 2.85
C PHE A 131 1.88 -14.42 3.72
N THR A 132 2.68 -15.47 3.92
CA THR A 132 2.28 -16.72 4.60
C THR A 132 1.74 -16.53 6.01
N ASN A 133 2.12 -15.46 6.71
CA ASN A 133 1.69 -15.16 8.08
C ASN A 133 0.49 -14.21 8.14
N LYS A 134 -0.24 -14.01 7.03
CA LYS A 134 -1.39 -13.11 6.94
C LYS A 134 -2.64 -13.87 6.59
N ASP A 135 -3.78 -13.42 7.13
CA ASP A 135 -5.08 -14.04 6.88
C ASP A 135 -5.50 -13.92 5.41
N ALA A 136 -5.15 -12.79 4.79
CA ALA A 136 -5.48 -12.49 3.41
C ALA A 136 -4.35 -11.79 2.64
N VAL A 137 -4.38 -11.95 1.33
CA VAL A 137 -3.68 -11.12 0.36
C VAL A 137 -4.69 -10.28 -0.39
N LEU A 138 -4.54 -8.97 -0.32
CA LEU A 138 -5.24 -8.02 -1.16
C LEU A 138 -4.49 -7.91 -2.49
N HIS A 139 -5.23 -8.02 -3.60
CA HIS A 139 -4.79 -7.72 -4.97
C HIS A 139 -5.55 -6.49 -5.42
N LEU A 140 -4.87 -5.35 -5.50
CA LEU A 140 -5.53 -4.07 -5.72
C LEU A 140 -5.07 -3.46 -7.03
N ARG A 141 -6.02 -3.13 -7.91
CA ARG A 141 -5.76 -2.19 -9.01
C ARG A 141 -5.69 -0.79 -8.43
N VAL A 142 -4.57 -0.12 -8.64
CA VAL A 142 -4.34 1.27 -8.27
C VAL A 142 -4.37 2.10 -9.54
N ALA A 143 -5.19 3.15 -9.55
CA ALA A 143 -5.36 3.99 -10.72
C ALA A 143 -4.14 4.88 -10.98
N GLU A 144 -3.88 5.18 -12.25
CA GLU A 144 -3.00 6.26 -12.70
C GLU A 144 -3.25 7.55 -11.91
N GLY A 145 -2.17 8.29 -11.63
CA GLY A 145 -2.23 9.54 -10.88
C GLY A 145 -2.39 9.38 -9.37
N THR A 146 -2.51 8.14 -8.86
CA THR A 146 -2.43 7.89 -7.42
C THR A 146 -1.02 8.25 -6.92
N PRO A 147 -0.87 9.10 -5.89
CA PRO A 147 0.39 9.35 -5.21
C PRO A 147 0.97 8.05 -4.66
N GLY A 148 2.23 7.81 -4.98
CA GLY A 148 2.94 6.65 -4.54
C GLY A 148 4.43 6.78 -4.83
N LEU A 149 5.21 5.99 -4.11
CA LEU A 149 6.66 5.96 -4.24
C LEU A 149 7.13 4.52 -4.17
N TYR A 150 7.88 4.07 -5.17
CA TYR A 150 8.64 2.84 -5.05
C TYR A 150 9.89 3.13 -4.22
N VAL A 151 9.96 2.52 -3.03
CA VAL A 151 10.85 2.99 -1.95
C VAL A 151 12.23 2.37 -1.95
N GLU A 152 12.58 1.51 -2.93
CA GLU A 152 13.83 0.73 -2.94
C GLU A 152 15.10 1.52 -2.57
N LYS A 153 15.26 2.76 -3.06
CA LYS A 153 16.48 3.56 -2.85
C LYS A 153 16.54 4.32 -1.53
N VAL A 154 15.39 4.49 -0.88
CA VAL A 154 15.23 5.38 0.28
C VAL A 154 14.58 4.70 1.49
N GLY A 155 14.01 3.52 1.29
CA GLY A 155 13.36 2.72 2.32
C GLY A 155 14.35 1.86 3.09
N ARG A 156 13.91 1.41 4.28
CA ARG A 156 14.73 0.69 5.25
C ARG A 156 15.24 -0.66 4.76
N TYR A 157 14.47 -1.32 3.90
CA TYR A 157 14.67 -2.71 3.47
C TYR A 157 15.11 -2.87 2.00
N GLY A 158 15.32 -1.77 1.28
CA GLY A 158 15.87 -1.82 -0.07
C GLY A 158 14.96 -2.51 -1.09
N ALA A 159 15.57 -3.28 -2.01
CA ALA A 159 14.89 -3.89 -3.16
C ALA A 159 14.08 -5.15 -2.83
N ASP A 160 14.30 -5.76 -1.66
CA ASP A 160 13.79 -7.09 -1.35
C ASP A 160 12.25 -7.15 -1.29
N GLU A 161 11.62 -6.06 -0.86
CA GLU A 161 10.17 -5.97 -0.68
C GLU A 161 9.42 -5.51 -1.93
N ARG A 162 10.14 -4.98 -2.93
CA ARG A 162 9.56 -4.30 -4.11
C ARG A 162 8.42 -3.37 -3.70
N GLU A 163 8.62 -2.64 -2.60
CA GLU A 163 7.55 -1.90 -1.96
C GLU A 163 7.18 -0.68 -2.81
N LEU A 164 5.89 -0.60 -3.17
CA LEU A 164 5.24 0.60 -3.65
C LEU A 164 4.37 1.14 -2.51
N LEU A 165 4.83 2.22 -1.88
CA LEU A 165 4.11 2.87 -0.81
C LEU A 165 3.06 3.82 -1.41
N LEU A 166 1.78 3.59 -1.10
CA LEU A 166 0.68 4.43 -1.58
C LEU A 166 0.36 5.56 -0.60
N GLY A 167 -0.03 6.70 -1.16
CA GLY A 167 -0.47 7.88 -0.41
C GLY A 167 -1.65 7.56 0.50
N ARG A 168 -1.86 8.41 1.51
CA ARG A 168 -2.91 8.22 2.52
C ARG A 168 -4.32 8.54 2.00
N GLY A 169 -5.35 8.09 2.74
CA GLY A 169 -6.75 8.37 2.42
C GLY A 169 -7.30 7.53 1.27
N ASN A 170 -6.91 6.26 1.20
CA ASN A 170 -7.37 5.37 0.13
C ASN A 170 -8.79 4.88 0.42
N GLU A 171 -9.67 4.97 -0.57
CA GLU A 171 -10.90 4.19 -0.65
C GLU A 171 -10.72 3.08 -1.68
N TYR A 172 -11.15 1.86 -1.34
CA TYR A 172 -11.19 0.75 -2.29
C TYR A 172 -12.46 -0.09 -2.17
N THR A 173 -12.89 -0.63 -3.30
CA THR A 173 -14.02 -1.57 -3.38
C THR A 173 -13.50 -2.99 -3.61
N VAL A 174 -14.02 -3.96 -2.87
CA VAL A 174 -13.72 -5.38 -3.09
C VAL A 174 -14.65 -5.93 -4.16
N THR A 175 -14.09 -6.63 -5.15
CA THR A 175 -14.84 -7.20 -6.28
C THR A 175 -14.86 -8.72 -6.27
N GLU A 176 -13.86 -9.36 -5.65
CA GLU A 176 -13.76 -10.81 -5.55
C GLU A 176 -13.13 -11.20 -4.21
N ALA A 177 -13.58 -12.30 -3.62
CA ALA A 177 -12.97 -12.89 -2.42
C ALA A 177 -13.14 -14.40 -2.41
N PHE A 178 -12.05 -15.14 -2.32
CA PHE A 178 -12.06 -16.61 -2.24
C PHE A 178 -10.89 -17.12 -1.41
N LYS A 179 -10.96 -18.38 -0.98
CA LYS A 179 -9.89 -19.06 -0.25
C LYS A 179 -9.08 -19.90 -1.23
N ASP A 180 -7.76 -19.75 -1.23
CA ASP A 180 -6.88 -20.57 -2.08
C ASP A 180 -6.69 -22.00 -1.52
N ALA A 181 -5.92 -22.82 -2.25
CA ALA A 181 -5.65 -24.20 -1.88
C ALA A 181 -4.89 -24.35 -0.54
N ASN A 182 -4.16 -23.32 -0.11
CA ASN A 182 -3.44 -23.29 1.17
C ASN A 182 -4.30 -22.78 2.31
N GLY A 183 -5.54 -22.36 2.02
CA GLY A 183 -6.44 -21.81 3.00
C GLY A 183 -6.25 -20.32 3.27
N GLN A 184 -5.50 -19.60 2.45
CA GLN A 184 -5.35 -18.15 2.58
C GLN A 184 -6.42 -17.43 1.75
N TRP A 185 -6.97 -16.34 2.28
CA TRP A 185 -7.93 -15.53 1.54
C TRP A 185 -7.22 -14.69 0.47
N GLN A 186 -7.74 -14.74 -0.75
CA GLN A 186 -7.34 -13.92 -1.88
C GLN A 186 -8.49 -12.95 -2.17
N ILE A 187 -8.22 -11.66 -1.99
CA ILE A 187 -9.24 -10.61 -2.08
C ILE A 187 -8.81 -9.62 -3.15
N TYR A 188 -9.67 -9.40 -4.13
CA TYR A 188 -9.42 -8.51 -5.26
C TYR A 188 -10.22 -7.24 -5.11
N GLY A 189 -9.65 -6.10 -5.49
CA GLY A 189 -10.32 -4.82 -5.41
C GLY A 189 -9.70 -3.72 -6.27
N LYS A 190 -10.35 -2.56 -6.25
CA LYS A 190 -9.97 -1.37 -7.02
C LYS A 190 -9.90 -0.17 -6.07
N ILE A 191 -8.80 0.57 -6.12
CA ILE A 191 -8.65 1.85 -5.41
C ILE A 191 -9.29 2.95 -6.27
N HIS A 192 -10.09 3.83 -5.65
CA HIS A 192 -10.88 4.84 -6.37
C HIS A 192 -10.48 6.29 -6.10
N ARG A 193 -9.94 6.57 -4.91
CA ARG A 193 -9.80 7.91 -4.31
C ARG A 193 -11.10 8.69 -4.12
#